data_AF-A0A2I0K980-F1
#
_entry.id   AF-A0A2I0K980-F1
#
_cell.length_a   1.000
_cell.length_b   1.000
_cell.length_c   1.000
_cell.angle_alpha   90.00
_cell.angle_beta   90.00
_cell.angle_gamma   90.00
#
_symmetry.space_group_name_H-M   'P 1'
#
loop_
_entity.id
_entity.type
_entity.pdbx_description
1 polymer ?
#
loop_
_entity_poly.entity_id
_entity_poly.type
_entity_poly.pdbx_seq_one_letter_code
_entity_poly.pdbx_strand_id
1 'polypeptide(L)'
;MYFHYYGQLLHQQNMLQDYVRTGSYYAAVMENRDDFAGRVVVDVGAGSGILSLFAAQAGAKHVYAVEASEMAEYARKLIAGNSHLGERITVVKGKVEEVELPEKADILISEPMGTLLVNERMLESYVIARDRFLAPEGKMFPTVGRIHMAPFSDEYLFVEIANKALFWQQLSYYGVDLTPLHGSAFQGNFSQPVVDAFDPRLLVASPVFHVIDFTKVKEEDLYEIDIPLKFTAAVGTRVHGLACCTVQRWLTTAPGAPTTHWYQLRCVLSQPLYVMAGQEITGRLHMIAHNAQSYAINLTLSTKMWGPGAEQGGTLQTSSGKLDLKEPYYRMSQPQAYTVSQEQQNQLLQPQGVSIPVHDIEESELLEQPPQNSGSHFS
;
A
#
# COMPACT_ATOMS: atom_id res chain seq x y z
N MET A 1 11.32 -7.75 13.60
CA MET A 1 10.96 -7.95 12.17
C MET A 1 10.68 -6.62 11.48
N TYR A 2 9.82 -5.74 12.03
CA TYR A 2 9.52 -4.39 11.49
C TYR A 2 10.77 -3.51 11.22
N PHE A 3 11.56 -3.16 12.24
CA PHE A 3 12.76 -2.33 12.03
C PHE A 3 13.83 -3.00 11.16
N HIS A 4 13.84 -4.33 11.09
CA HIS A 4 14.76 -5.03 10.19
C HIS A 4 14.38 -4.80 8.72
N TYR A 5 13.09 -4.82 8.40
CA TYR A 5 12.57 -4.50 7.05
C TYR A 5 12.96 -3.08 6.63
N TYR A 6 12.70 -2.09 7.48
CA TYR A 6 13.00 -0.67 7.21
C TYR A 6 14.49 -0.30 7.26
N GLY A 7 15.31 -1.15 7.90
CA GLY A 7 16.77 -1.06 7.90
C GLY A 7 17.44 -1.48 6.58
N GLN A 8 16.69 -1.95 5.59
CA GLN A 8 17.22 -2.37 4.29
C GLN A 8 17.08 -1.25 3.24
N LEU A 9 18.17 -0.97 2.52
CA LEU A 9 18.19 0.06 1.46
C LEU A 9 17.18 -0.21 0.35
N LEU A 10 16.91 -1.47 0.01
CA LEU A 10 15.95 -1.84 -1.03
C LEU A 10 14.54 -1.30 -0.73
N HIS A 11 14.11 -1.35 0.53
CA HIS A 11 12.80 -0.84 0.93
C HIS A 11 12.76 0.68 0.92
N GLN A 12 13.83 1.35 1.36
CA GLN A 12 13.96 2.81 1.24
C GLN A 12 13.96 3.25 -0.23
N GLN A 13 14.63 2.51 -1.11
CA GLN A 13 14.64 2.78 -2.54
C GLN A 13 13.22 2.69 -3.13
N ASN A 14 12.45 1.64 -2.79
CA ASN A 14 11.06 1.51 -3.25
C ASN A 14 10.22 2.73 -2.84
N MET A 15 10.41 3.23 -1.61
CA MET A 15 9.72 4.41 -1.10
C MET A 15 10.16 5.71 -1.79
N LEU A 16 11.45 5.86 -2.10
CA LEU A 16 12.00 7.04 -2.78
C LEU A 16 11.71 7.07 -4.28
N GLN A 17 11.51 5.90 -4.91
CA GLN A 17 11.12 5.80 -6.33
C GLN A 17 9.65 6.11 -6.56
N ASP A 18 8.83 6.17 -5.50
CA ASP A 18 7.49 6.76 -5.56
C ASP A 18 7.63 8.29 -5.63
N TYR A 19 7.82 8.80 -6.85
CA TYR A 19 8.00 10.23 -7.10
C TYR A 19 6.77 11.06 -6.73
N VAL A 20 5.56 10.49 -6.73
CA VAL A 20 4.36 11.18 -6.27
C VAL A 20 4.48 11.41 -4.77
N ARG A 21 4.78 10.36 -4.00
CA ARG A 21 5.04 10.46 -2.56
C ARG A 21 6.16 11.47 -2.26
N THR A 22 7.38 11.20 -2.72
CA THR A 22 8.55 12.01 -2.35
C THR A 22 8.42 13.45 -2.87
N GLY A 23 7.89 13.63 -4.08
CA GLY A 23 7.63 14.93 -4.69
C GLY A 23 6.58 15.74 -3.93
N SER A 24 5.50 15.12 -3.45
CA SER A 24 4.49 15.80 -2.63
C SER A 24 5.05 16.29 -1.29
N TYR A 25 5.88 15.51 -0.63
CA TYR A 25 6.57 15.94 0.59
C TYR A 25 7.54 17.09 0.32
N TYR A 26 8.33 16.98 -0.76
CA TYR A 26 9.22 18.07 -1.19
C TYR A 26 8.45 19.36 -1.46
N ALA A 27 7.37 19.29 -2.24
CA ALA A 27 6.51 20.44 -2.55
C ALA A 27 5.90 21.04 -1.28
N ALA A 28 5.36 20.21 -0.37
CA ALA A 28 4.78 20.68 0.88
C ALA A 28 5.81 21.45 1.75
N VAL A 29 7.07 21.00 1.78
CA VAL A 29 8.14 21.69 2.51
C VAL A 29 8.57 22.97 1.80
N MET A 30 8.81 22.91 0.49
CA MET A 30 9.35 24.04 -0.28
C MET A 30 8.33 25.16 -0.50
N GLU A 31 7.06 24.84 -0.72
CA GLU A 31 5.99 25.84 -0.86
C GLU A 31 5.70 26.56 0.46
N ASN A 32 5.98 25.91 1.60
CA ASN A 32 5.83 26.48 2.94
C ASN A 32 7.20 26.79 3.56
N ARG A 33 8.19 27.19 2.75
CA ARG A 33 9.57 27.44 3.21
C ARG A 33 9.66 28.37 4.41
N ASP A 34 8.79 29.39 4.47
CA ASP A 34 8.75 30.37 5.57
C ASP A 34 8.41 29.73 6.92
N ASP A 35 7.73 28.57 6.92
CA ASP A 35 7.49 27.80 8.14
C ASP A 35 8.77 27.13 8.63
N PHE A 36 9.66 26.71 7.73
CA PHE A 36 10.90 25.99 8.06
C PHE A 36 12.09 26.91 8.31
N ALA A 37 12.16 28.06 7.64
CA ALA A 37 13.31 28.95 7.68
C ALA A 37 13.65 29.41 9.11
N GLY A 38 14.88 29.12 9.56
CA GLY A 38 15.34 29.48 10.90
C GLY A 38 14.70 28.70 12.06
N ARG A 39 13.91 27.66 11.77
CA ARG A 39 13.21 26.84 12.77
C ARG A 39 13.92 25.54 13.12
N VAL A 40 13.58 24.97 14.26
CA VAL A 40 14.00 23.63 14.68
C VAL A 40 12.97 22.61 14.23
N VAL A 41 13.44 21.56 13.56
CA VAL A 41 12.60 20.52 12.96
C VAL A 41 12.93 19.16 13.57
N VAL A 42 11.91 18.33 13.81
CA VAL A 42 12.07 16.91 14.15
C VAL A 42 11.48 16.07 13.03
N ASP A 43 12.30 15.18 12.47
CA ASP A 43 11.91 14.20 11.46
C ASP A 43 11.76 12.83 12.14
N VAL A 44 10.52 12.35 12.24
CA VAL A 44 10.18 11.12 13.01
C VAL A 44 10.15 9.92 12.07
N GLY A 45 10.97 8.91 12.36
CA GLY A 45 11.16 7.77 11.46
C GLY A 45 11.85 8.20 10.18
N ALA A 46 12.99 8.91 10.33
CA ALA A 46 13.64 9.62 9.24
C ALA A 46 14.07 8.71 8.07
N GLY A 47 14.17 7.40 8.27
CA GLY A 47 14.59 6.44 7.26
C GLY A 47 15.95 6.84 6.69
N SER A 48 16.01 7.07 5.37
CA SER A 48 17.23 7.55 4.71
C SER A 48 17.62 9.00 5.06
N GLY A 49 16.78 9.76 5.78
CA GLY A 49 16.96 11.17 6.09
C GLY A 49 16.52 12.14 4.99
N ILE A 50 15.72 11.68 4.03
CA ILE A 50 15.33 12.50 2.87
C ILE A 50 14.48 13.73 3.27
N LEU A 51 13.53 13.56 4.20
CA LEU A 51 12.68 14.67 4.67
C LEU A 51 13.50 15.67 5.50
N SER A 52 14.45 15.17 6.29
CA SER A 52 15.44 16.00 6.97
C SER A 52 16.25 16.88 6.01
N LEU A 53 16.69 16.32 4.88
CA LEU A 53 17.39 17.09 3.84
C LEU A 53 16.48 18.15 3.20
N PHE A 54 15.20 17.85 2.96
CA PHE A 54 14.24 18.85 2.47
C PHE A 54 14.03 19.98 3.49
N ALA A 55 13.89 19.67 4.77
CA ALA A 55 13.77 20.67 5.82
C ALA A 55 15.02 21.57 5.89
N ALA A 56 16.22 20.98 5.78
CA ALA A 56 17.47 21.74 5.71
C ALA A 56 17.56 22.63 4.46
N GLN A 57 17.14 22.12 3.29
CA GLN A 57 17.06 22.91 2.04
C GLN A 57 16.10 24.10 2.17
N ALA A 58 14.98 23.92 2.87
CA ALA A 58 14.04 24.99 3.17
C ALA A 58 14.63 26.06 4.11
N GLY A 59 15.77 25.79 4.75
CA GLY A 59 16.49 26.74 5.57
C GLY A 59 16.26 26.54 7.07
N ALA A 60 15.86 25.35 7.50
CA ALA A 60 15.82 24.99 8.92
C ALA A 60 17.14 25.38 9.62
N LYS A 61 17.00 25.88 10.86
CA LYS A 61 18.13 26.18 11.74
C LYS A 61 18.82 24.87 12.13
N HIS A 62 18.04 23.88 12.53
CA HIS A 62 18.52 22.56 12.89
C HIS A 62 17.43 21.50 12.67
N VAL A 63 17.83 20.28 12.33
CA VAL A 63 16.94 19.13 12.13
C VAL A 63 17.43 17.96 12.98
N TYR A 64 16.56 17.42 13.83
CA TYR A 64 16.78 16.15 14.53
C TYR A 64 16.11 15.03 13.75
N ALA A 65 16.90 14.18 13.12
CA ALA A 65 16.44 13.02 12.35
C ALA A 65 16.41 11.79 13.26
N VAL A 66 15.23 11.41 13.75
CA VAL A 66 15.04 10.27 14.67
C VAL A 66 14.75 9.01 13.86
N GLU A 67 15.62 8.01 13.96
CA GLU A 67 15.48 6.74 13.22
C GLU A 67 15.83 5.55 14.12
N ALA A 68 14.90 4.60 14.25
CA ALA A 68 15.05 3.48 15.17
C ALA A 68 15.84 2.30 14.58
N SER A 69 15.82 2.13 13.26
CA SER A 69 16.47 1.02 12.57
C SER A 69 17.95 1.29 12.29
N GLU A 70 18.62 0.29 11.70
CA GLU A 70 19.98 0.43 11.17
C GLU A 70 20.07 1.41 9.98
N MET A 71 18.93 1.89 9.46
CA MET A 71 18.92 2.92 8.43
C MET A 71 19.54 4.24 8.90
N ALA A 72 19.60 4.49 10.22
CA ALA A 72 20.28 5.64 10.80
C ALA A 72 21.74 5.78 10.33
N GLU A 73 22.46 4.67 10.14
CA GLU A 73 23.85 4.71 9.63
C GLU A 73 23.92 5.16 8.17
N TYR A 74 22.96 4.74 7.35
CA TYR A 74 22.85 5.17 5.96
C TYR A 74 22.38 6.62 5.85
N ALA A 75 21.48 7.06 6.72
CA ALA A 75 21.08 8.45 6.81
C ALA A 75 22.28 9.34 7.11
N ARG A 76 23.13 8.98 8.09
CA ARG A 76 24.39 9.71 8.36
C ARG A 76 25.30 9.77 7.14
N LYS A 77 25.46 8.66 6.40
CA LYS A 77 26.26 8.64 5.16
C LYS A 77 25.69 9.57 4.09
N LEU A 78 24.39 9.55 3.86
CA LEU A 78 23.74 10.40 2.86
C LEU A 78 23.84 11.88 3.23
N ILE A 79 23.60 12.21 4.51
CA ILE A 79 23.70 13.56 5.06
C ILE A 79 25.14 14.09 4.96
N ALA A 80 26.14 13.27 5.33
CA ALA A 80 27.55 13.65 5.22
C ALA A 80 27.98 13.88 3.76
N GLY A 81 27.44 13.12 2.81
CA GLY A 81 27.65 13.34 1.37
C GLY A 81 27.04 14.65 0.85
N ASN A 82 26.15 15.29 1.61
CA ASN A 82 25.51 16.58 1.30
C ASN A 82 25.92 17.65 2.33
N SER A 83 27.23 17.84 2.51
CA SER A 83 27.81 18.67 3.59
C SER A 83 27.24 20.09 3.69
N HIS A 84 26.89 20.72 2.56
CA HIS A 84 26.26 22.05 2.52
C HIS A 84 24.91 22.14 3.27
N LEU A 85 24.25 21.01 3.52
CA LEU A 85 23.04 20.88 4.34
C LEU A 85 23.30 20.16 5.66
N GLY A 86 24.21 19.19 5.64
CA GLY A 86 24.38 18.21 6.71
C GLY A 86 24.85 18.77 8.04
N GLU A 87 25.55 19.91 8.06
CA GLU A 87 25.97 20.58 9.30
C GLU A 87 24.79 20.95 10.23
N ARG A 88 23.58 21.04 9.67
CA ARG A 88 22.36 21.38 10.41
C ARG A 88 21.53 20.17 10.80
N ILE A 89 21.96 18.95 10.50
CA ILE A 89 21.16 17.74 10.71
C ILE A 89 21.88 16.80 11.69
N THR A 90 21.23 16.47 12.79
CA THR A 90 21.70 15.47 13.76
C THR A 90 20.86 14.21 13.65
N VAL A 91 21.49 13.07 13.34
CA VAL A 91 20.82 11.76 13.32
C VAL A 91 20.84 11.12 14.71
N VAL A 92 19.66 10.95 15.29
CA VAL A 92 19.45 10.34 16.60
C VAL A 92 18.94 8.91 16.39
N LYS A 93 19.78 7.91 16.69
CA LYS A 93 19.39 6.50 16.56
C LYS A 93 18.62 6.05 17.79
N GLY A 94 17.37 5.63 17.60
CA GLY A 94 16.51 5.13 18.68
C GLY A 94 15.03 5.31 18.37
N LYS A 95 14.18 4.72 19.21
CA LYS A 95 12.74 4.88 19.07
C LYS A 95 12.30 6.25 19.58
N VAL A 96 11.30 6.85 18.93
CA VAL A 96 10.84 8.20 19.28
C VAL A 96 10.22 8.27 20.67
N GLU A 97 9.83 7.14 21.25
CA GLU A 97 9.32 6.96 22.61
C GLU A 97 10.44 6.89 23.67
N GLU A 98 11.68 6.63 23.26
CA GLU A 98 12.81 6.33 24.16
C GLU A 98 13.92 7.39 24.11
N VAL A 99 14.08 8.08 22.97
CA VAL A 99 15.12 9.12 22.80
C VAL A 99 14.77 10.41 23.54
N GLU A 100 15.78 11.24 23.80
CA GLU A 100 15.64 12.59 24.33
C GLU A 100 16.27 13.60 23.36
N LEU A 101 15.64 14.77 23.21
CA LEU A 101 16.11 15.86 22.36
C LEU A 101 16.44 17.08 23.23
N PRO A 102 17.48 17.87 22.86
CA PRO A 102 17.98 18.95 23.71
C PRO A 102 17.06 20.20 23.73
N GLU A 103 16.17 20.34 22.76
CA GLU A 103 15.20 21.43 22.68
C GLU A 103 13.89 20.97 22.01
N LYS A 104 12.81 21.72 22.22
CA LYS A 104 11.52 21.51 21.55
C LYS A 104 11.61 21.98 20.09
N ALA A 105 10.86 21.33 19.21
CA ALA A 105 10.79 21.67 17.80
C ALA A 105 9.64 22.64 17.50
N ASP A 106 9.86 23.51 16.50
CA ASP A 106 8.80 24.31 15.90
C ASP A 106 8.00 23.51 14.88
N ILE A 107 8.63 22.54 14.23
CA ILE A 107 7.99 21.68 13.22
C ILE A 107 8.30 20.21 13.50
N LEU A 108 7.28 19.38 13.36
CA LEU A 108 7.43 17.93 13.35
C LEU A 108 6.97 17.39 11.99
N ILE A 109 7.92 16.80 11.26
CA ILE A 109 7.70 16.20 9.94
C ILE A 109 7.84 14.68 10.03
N SER A 110 7.03 13.95 9.29
CA SER A 110 7.15 12.50 9.16
C SER A 110 6.40 11.99 7.94
N GLU A 111 6.70 10.75 7.56
CA GLU A 111 5.86 9.94 6.70
C GLU A 111 5.35 8.74 7.52
N PRO A 112 4.25 8.90 8.28
CA PRO A 112 3.76 7.85 9.17
C PRO A 112 2.61 7.03 8.55
N MET A 113 2.39 7.15 7.23
CA MET A 113 1.16 6.69 6.58
C MET A 113 1.34 5.27 6.05
N GLY A 114 0.56 4.33 6.60
CA GLY A 114 0.46 2.97 6.06
C GLY A 114 -0.66 2.83 5.02
N THR A 115 -0.87 1.60 4.55
CA THR A 115 -2.11 1.21 3.86
C THR A 115 -3.33 1.62 4.70
N LEU A 116 -4.37 2.17 4.05
CA LEU A 116 -5.53 2.74 4.74
C LEU A 116 -5.17 3.86 5.75
N LEU A 117 -4.06 4.57 5.55
CA LEU A 117 -3.50 5.59 6.45
C LEU A 117 -2.95 5.04 7.78
N VAL A 118 -3.60 4.04 8.38
CA VAL A 118 -3.37 3.60 9.76
C VAL A 118 -2.51 2.34 9.90
N ASN A 119 -2.34 1.54 8.83
CA ASN A 119 -1.56 0.30 8.92
C ASN A 119 -0.13 0.57 9.42
N GLU A 120 0.50 -0.44 10.01
CA GLU A 120 1.82 -0.35 10.66
C GLU A 120 1.84 0.43 11.98
N ARG A 121 0.74 1.11 12.33
CA ARG A 121 0.55 1.82 13.61
C ARG A 121 1.60 2.91 13.88
N MET A 122 2.26 3.42 12.84
CA MET A 122 3.27 4.49 12.97
C MET A 122 2.65 5.85 13.37
N LEU A 123 1.35 6.03 13.15
CA LEU A 123 0.61 7.21 13.62
C LEU A 123 0.69 7.39 15.15
N GLU A 124 0.79 6.30 15.92
CA GLU A 124 0.94 6.37 17.38
C GLU A 124 2.28 7.01 17.75
N SER A 125 3.38 6.52 17.19
CA SER A 125 4.71 7.13 17.35
C SER A 125 4.74 8.59 16.89
N TYR A 126 3.99 8.94 15.83
CA TYR A 126 3.88 10.32 15.35
C TYR A 126 3.16 11.24 16.36
N VAL A 127 2.08 10.76 16.97
CA VAL A 127 1.34 11.47 18.02
C VAL A 127 2.16 11.59 19.31
N ILE A 128 2.86 10.52 19.71
CA ILE A 128 3.77 10.56 20.87
C ILE A 128 4.88 11.59 20.63
N ALA A 129 5.45 11.64 19.43
CA ALA A 129 6.48 12.59 19.09
C ALA A 129 5.97 14.05 19.16
N ARG A 130 4.72 14.31 18.75
CA ARG A 130 4.07 15.62 18.94
C ARG A 130 4.08 16.01 20.41
N ASP A 131 3.56 15.15 21.27
CA ASP A 131 3.41 15.45 22.69
C ASP A 131 4.77 15.63 23.40
N ARG A 132 5.77 14.83 22.99
CA ARG A 132 7.12 14.86 23.56
C ARG A 132 7.98 15.99 23.02
N PHE A 133 7.94 16.31 21.75
CA PHE A 133 8.94 17.17 21.11
C PHE A 133 8.42 18.44 20.46
N LEU A 134 7.13 18.54 20.15
CA LEU A 134 6.59 19.76 19.54
C LEU A 134 6.37 20.86 20.59
N ALA A 135 6.68 22.10 20.23
CA ALA A 135 6.30 23.28 21.00
C ALA A 135 4.77 23.54 20.90
N PRO A 136 4.15 24.27 21.85
CA PRO A 136 2.69 24.50 21.83
C PRO A 136 2.13 25.12 20.54
N GLU A 137 2.91 26.00 19.88
CA GLU A 137 2.56 26.64 18.60
C GLU A 137 3.24 25.97 17.39
N GLY A 138 3.78 24.77 17.60
CA GLY A 138 4.48 24.03 16.57
C GLY A 138 3.54 23.47 15.51
N LYS A 139 4.07 23.23 14.31
CA LYS A 139 3.32 22.71 13.16
C LYS A 139 3.67 21.25 12.89
N MET A 140 2.69 20.51 12.38
CA MET A 140 2.84 19.11 11.98
C MET A 140 2.71 18.94 10.48
N PHE A 141 3.62 18.18 9.88
CA PHE A 141 3.64 17.83 8.47
C PHE A 141 3.70 16.29 8.33
N PRO A 142 2.59 15.61 7.99
CA PRO A 142 1.25 16.12 7.69
C PRO A 142 0.47 16.58 8.94
N THR A 143 -0.45 17.53 8.78
CA THR A 143 -1.31 18.02 9.89
C THR A 143 -2.57 17.17 10.08
N VAL A 144 -3.16 16.69 8.97
CA VAL A 144 -4.46 16.02 8.97
C VAL A 144 -4.46 14.88 7.96
N GLY A 145 -4.85 13.67 8.38
CA GLY A 145 -5.14 12.55 7.49
C GLY A 145 -6.64 12.43 7.21
N ARG A 146 -7.01 11.99 6.00
CA ARG A 146 -8.41 11.68 5.66
C ARG A 146 -8.52 10.30 5.02
N ILE A 147 -9.33 9.44 5.61
CA ILE A 147 -9.72 8.16 5.04
C ILE A 147 -11.01 8.40 4.26
N HIS A 148 -10.96 8.29 2.94
CA HIS A 148 -12.11 8.35 2.07
C HIS A 148 -12.64 6.95 1.82
N MET A 149 -13.96 6.78 1.87
CA MET A 149 -14.64 5.50 1.74
C MET A 149 -15.81 5.62 0.77
N ALA A 150 -16.00 4.63 -0.10
CA ALA A 150 -17.15 4.56 -0.99
C ALA A 150 -17.52 3.09 -1.31
N PRO A 151 -18.80 2.74 -1.40
CA PRO A 151 -19.22 1.43 -1.86
C PRO A 151 -18.83 1.23 -3.33
N PHE A 152 -18.40 0.03 -3.70
CA PHE A 152 -18.03 -0.29 -5.09
C PHE A 152 -18.76 -1.52 -5.62
N SER A 153 -18.81 -1.62 -6.94
CA SER A 153 -19.38 -2.75 -7.68
C SER A 153 -18.34 -3.31 -8.65
N ASP A 154 -17.73 -4.45 -8.31
CA ASP A 154 -16.76 -5.15 -9.16
C ASP A 154 -17.00 -6.67 -9.08
N GLU A 155 -17.79 -7.18 -10.03
CA GLU A 155 -18.10 -8.61 -10.13
C GLU A 155 -16.86 -9.45 -10.43
N TYR A 156 -15.94 -8.92 -11.26
CA TYR A 156 -14.72 -9.64 -11.64
C TYR A 156 -13.84 -9.91 -10.44
N LEU A 157 -13.60 -8.89 -9.59
CA LEU A 157 -12.86 -9.08 -8.35
C LEU A 157 -13.55 -10.09 -7.43
N PHE A 158 -14.86 -9.96 -7.25
CA PHE A 158 -15.62 -10.84 -6.36
C PHE A 158 -15.49 -12.30 -6.79
N VAL A 159 -15.69 -12.59 -8.09
CA VAL A 159 -15.56 -13.93 -8.67
C VAL A 159 -14.13 -14.43 -8.58
N GLU A 160 -13.12 -13.58 -8.80
CA GLU A 160 -11.70 -13.94 -8.65
C GLU A 160 -11.39 -14.45 -7.24
N ILE A 161 -11.83 -13.72 -6.20
CA ILE A 161 -11.63 -14.10 -4.79
C ILE A 161 -12.40 -15.39 -4.46
N ALA A 162 -13.66 -15.48 -4.87
CA ALA A 162 -14.49 -16.66 -4.65
C ALA A 162 -13.88 -17.90 -5.31
N ASN A 163 -13.35 -17.77 -6.52
CA ASN A 163 -12.81 -18.87 -7.30
C ASN A 163 -11.50 -19.44 -6.72
N LYS A 164 -10.73 -18.66 -5.95
CA LYS A 164 -9.53 -19.17 -5.27
C LYS A 164 -9.85 -20.36 -4.35
N ALA A 165 -11.05 -20.37 -3.74
CA ALA A 165 -11.47 -21.44 -2.86
C ALA A 165 -11.84 -22.72 -3.61
N LEU A 166 -12.13 -22.67 -4.92
CA LEU A 166 -12.55 -23.83 -5.71
C LEU A 166 -11.48 -24.92 -5.79
N PHE A 167 -10.20 -24.57 -5.62
CA PHE A 167 -9.12 -25.55 -5.47
C PHE A 167 -9.46 -26.62 -4.41
N TRP A 168 -10.12 -26.22 -3.31
CA TRP A 168 -10.47 -27.11 -2.21
C TRP A 168 -11.70 -27.97 -2.50
N GLN A 169 -12.40 -27.80 -3.63
CA GLN A 169 -13.56 -28.63 -3.99
C GLN A 169 -13.19 -29.98 -4.62
N GLN A 170 -11.91 -30.36 -4.59
CA GLN A 170 -11.43 -31.60 -5.19
C GLN A 170 -11.68 -32.80 -4.27
N LEU A 171 -12.44 -33.79 -4.77
CA LEU A 171 -12.75 -35.04 -4.05
C LEU A 171 -11.61 -36.07 -4.06
N SER A 172 -10.61 -35.93 -4.94
CA SER A 172 -9.53 -36.90 -5.11
C SER A 172 -8.21 -36.25 -5.53
N TYR A 173 -7.72 -35.30 -4.73
CA TYR A 173 -6.38 -34.72 -4.91
C TYR A 173 -5.33 -35.73 -4.46
N TYR A 174 -4.70 -36.43 -5.41
CA TYR A 174 -3.81 -37.57 -5.14
C TYR A 174 -4.44 -38.62 -4.21
N GLY A 175 -5.75 -38.88 -4.36
CA GLY A 175 -6.49 -39.82 -3.51
C GLY A 175 -7.01 -39.23 -2.18
N VAL A 176 -6.87 -37.92 -1.96
CA VAL A 176 -7.34 -37.23 -0.75
C VAL A 176 -8.51 -36.29 -1.08
N ASP A 177 -9.57 -36.33 -0.27
CA ASP A 177 -10.69 -35.39 -0.35
C ASP A 177 -10.33 -34.07 0.36
N LEU A 178 -10.28 -32.97 -0.39
CA LEU A 178 -9.96 -31.63 0.12
C LEU A 178 -11.20 -30.83 0.53
N THR A 179 -12.42 -31.29 0.18
CA THR A 179 -13.67 -30.56 0.38
C THR A 179 -13.96 -30.12 1.82
N PRO A 180 -13.53 -30.84 2.88
CA PRO A 180 -13.73 -30.39 4.26
C PRO A 180 -13.11 -29.03 4.58
N LEU A 181 -12.10 -28.57 3.81
CA LEU A 181 -11.42 -27.29 4.01
C LEU A 181 -11.96 -26.15 3.13
N HIS A 182 -12.88 -26.42 2.20
CA HIS A 182 -13.41 -25.41 1.28
C HIS A 182 -14.04 -24.21 1.99
N GLY A 183 -14.86 -24.45 3.03
CA GLY A 183 -15.52 -23.37 3.77
C GLY A 183 -14.53 -22.43 4.47
N SER A 184 -13.51 -22.99 5.11
CA SER A 184 -12.44 -22.23 5.77
C SER A 184 -11.60 -21.44 4.78
N ALA A 185 -11.26 -22.05 3.63
CA ALA A 185 -10.52 -21.36 2.56
C ALA A 185 -11.33 -20.21 1.94
N PHE A 186 -12.64 -20.41 1.71
CA PHE A 186 -13.53 -19.37 1.23
C PHE A 186 -13.57 -18.18 2.18
N GLN A 187 -13.80 -18.42 3.48
CA GLN A 187 -13.78 -17.36 4.50
C GLN A 187 -12.41 -16.67 4.59
N GLY A 188 -11.31 -17.45 4.53
CA GLY A 188 -9.95 -16.92 4.53
C GLY A 188 -9.69 -15.95 3.38
N ASN A 189 -10.09 -16.30 2.16
CA ASN A 189 -9.92 -15.43 0.98
C ASN A 189 -10.69 -14.10 1.11
N PHE A 190 -11.91 -14.12 1.66
CA PHE A 190 -12.70 -12.89 1.91
C PHE A 190 -12.27 -12.10 3.15
N SER A 191 -11.42 -12.67 4.00
CA SER A 191 -10.83 -11.98 5.16
C SER A 191 -9.61 -11.14 4.80
N GLN A 192 -9.12 -11.23 3.56
CA GLN A 192 -8.01 -10.43 3.07
C GLN A 192 -8.54 -9.19 2.36
N PRO A 193 -8.19 -7.97 2.82
CA PRO A 193 -8.48 -6.78 2.04
C PRO A 193 -7.57 -6.74 0.82
N VAL A 194 -8.08 -6.22 -0.29
CA VAL A 194 -7.37 -6.20 -1.57
C VAL A 194 -6.69 -4.86 -1.76
N VAL A 195 -5.41 -4.87 -2.12
CA VAL A 195 -4.66 -3.66 -2.45
C VAL A 195 -4.37 -3.64 -3.95
N ASP A 196 -5.00 -2.72 -4.66
CA ASP A 196 -4.76 -2.46 -6.09
C ASP A 196 -5.27 -1.10 -6.56
N ALA A 197 -4.96 -0.76 -7.81
CA ALA A 197 -5.55 0.37 -8.51
C ALA A 197 -6.82 -0.07 -9.24
N PHE A 198 -7.87 0.75 -9.17
CA PHE A 198 -9.13 0.45 -9.86
C PHE A 198 -9.76 1.70 -10.47
N ASP A 199 -10.68 1.47 -11.42
CA ASP A 199 -11.38 2.55 -12.12
C ASP A 199 -12.42 3.23 -11.21
N PRO A 200 -12.38 4.57 -11.02
CA PRO A 200 -13.35 5.30 -10.22
C PRO A 200 -14.82 5.07 -10.60
N ARG A 201 -15.09 4.67 -11.85
CA ARG A 201 -16.46 4.36 -12.33
C ARG A 201 -17.07 3.14 -11.66
N LEU A 202 -16.28 2.31 -10.97
CA LEU A 202 -16.77 1.20 -10.16
C LEU A 202 -17.40 1.67 -8.84
N LEU A 203 -17.24 2.93 -8.45
CA LEU A 203 -17.86 3.49 -7.26
C LEU A 203 -19.37 3.68 -7.44
N VAL A 204 -20.14 3.21 -6.47
CA VAL A 204 -21.61 3.20 -6.51
C VAL A 204 -22.20 4.48 -5.91
N ALA A 205 -21.44 5.19 -5.08
CA ALA A 205 -21.87 6.43 -4.44
C ALA A 205 -20.69 7.41 -4.31
N SER A 206 -21.01 8.68 -4.07
CA SER A 206 -20.00 9.68 -3.68
C SER A 206 -19.31 9.27 -2.38
N PRO A 207 -17.99 9.51 -2.25
CA PRO A 207 -17.24 9.10 -1.08
C PRO A 207 -17.62 9.94 0.14
N VAL A 208 -17.62 9.29 1.30
CA VAL A 208 -17.57 9.95 2.62
C VAL A 208 -16.14 9.91 3.12
N PHE A 209 -15.81 10.72 4.12
CA PHE A 209 -14.48 10.73 4.70
C PHE A 209 -14.50 10.81 6.22
N HIS A 210 -13.50 10.19 6.83
CA HIS A 210 -13.18 10.32 8.25
C HIS A 210 -11.86 11.08 8.38
N VAL A 211 -11.82 12.05 9.30
CA VAL A 211 -10.69 12.97 9.47
C VAL A 211 -9.96 12.62 10.76
N ILE A 212 -8.65 12.41 10.66
CA ILE A 212 -7.75 12.30 11.80
C ILE A 212 -6.90 13.58 11.84
N ASP A 213 -7.20 14.44 12.81
CA ASP A 213 -6.43 15.66 13.06
C ASP A 213 -5.24 15.33 13.98
N PHE A 214 -4.04 15.23 13.40
CA PHE A 214 -2.85 14.82 14.13
C PHE A 214 -2.42 15.84 15.18
N THR A 215 -2.95 17.07 15.16
CA THR A 215 -2.68 18.09 16.19
C THR A 215 -3.51 17.88 17.45
N LYS A 216 -4.59 17.09 17.38
CA LYS A 216 -5.56 16.93 18.49
C LYS A 216 -5.78 15.49 18.92
N VAL A 217 -5.66 14.54 18.00
CA VAL A 217 -5.93 13.12 18.27
C VAL A 217 -4.99 12.61 19.36
N LYS A 218 -5.49 11.76 20.25
CA LYS A 218 -4.65 11.11 21.24
C LYS A 218 -4.21 9.73 20.76
N GLU A 219 -3.18 9.18 21.38
CA GLU A 219 -2.69 7.85 21.04
C GLU A 219 -3.79 6.80 21.22
N GLU A 220 -4.55 6.88 22.33
CA GLU A 220 -5.63 5.94 22.64
C GLU A 220 -6.77 5.95 21.62
N ASP A 221 -7.01 7.09 20.95
CA ASP A 221 -8.04 7.22 19.91
C ASP A 221 -7.69 6.43 18.65
N LEU A 222 -6.42 6.06 18.48
CA LEU A 222 -5.95 5.24 17.35
C LEU A 222 -6.10 3.75 17.60
N TYR A 223 -6.34 3.30 18.83
CA TYR A 223 -6.48 1.87 19.13
C TYR A 223 -7.81 1.30 18.63
N GLU A 224 -8.85 2.13 18.60
CA GLU A 224 -10.18 1.75 18.13
C GLU A 224 -10.78 2.91 17.33
N ILE A 225 -10.89 2.72 16.01
CA ILE A 225 -11.43 3.73 15.10
C ILE A 225 -12.79 3.24 14.61
N ASP A 226 -13.83 3.96 15.00
CA ASP A 226 -15.20 3.64 14.63
C ASP A 226 -15.81 4.69 13.71
N ILE A 227 -16.15 4.28 12.49
CA ILE A 227 -16.62 5.17 11.44
C ILE A 227 -18.03 4.76 11.00
N PRO A 228 -19.08 5.54 11.34
CA PRO A 228 -20.40 5.31 10.79
C PRO A 228 -20.41 5.64 9.30
N LEU A 229 -21.04 4.77 8.51
CA LEU A 229 -21.11 4.88 7.07
C LEU A 229 -22.53 5.23 6.62
N LYS A 230 -22.62 6.20 5.71
CA LYS A 230 -23.89 6.59 5.10
C LYS A 230 -23.67 7.05 3.67
N PHE A 231 -24.30 6.38 2.72
CA PHE A 231 -24.20 6.64 1.30
C PHE A 231 -25.58 6.67 0.64
N THR A 232 -25.64 7.28 -0.53
CA THR A 232 -26.80 7.20 -1.43
C THR A 232 -26.32 6.62 -2.75
N ALA A 233 -26.86 5.47 -3.15
CA ALA A 233 -26.47 4.81 -4.38
C ALA A 233 -26.85 5.67 -5.59
N ALA A 234 -25.89 5.99 -6.45
CA ALA A 234 -26.12 6.74 -7.67
C ALA A 234 -26.75 5.86 -8.77
N VAL A 235 -26.48 4.55 -8.72
CA VAL A 235 -26.89 3.57 -9.72
C VAL A 235 -27.45 2.32 -9.04
N GLY A 236 -28.37 1.63 -9.72
CA GLY A 236 -28.84 0.32 -9.29
C GLY A 236 -27.82 -0.75 -9.68
N THR A 237 -27.28 -1.49 -8.71
CA THR A 237 -26.23 -2.50 -8.94
C THR A 237 -26.07 -3.44 -7.74
N ARG A 238 -25.15 -4.41 -7.86
CA ARG A 238 -24.68 -5.25 -6.76
C ARG A 238 -23.43 -4.63 -6.12
N VAL A 239 -23.55 -4.19 -4.88
CA VAL A 239 -22.45 -3.66 -4.06
C VAL A 239 -21.63 -4.81 -3.51
N HIS A 240 -20.36 -4.84 -3.88
CA HIS A 240 -19.43 -5.92 -3.54
C HIS A 240 -18.62 -5.64 -2.27
N GLY A 241 -18.56 -4.39 -1.82
CA GLY A 241 -17.78 -4.02 -0.66
C GLY A 241 -17.56 -2.53 -0.54
N LEU A 242 -16.55 -2.17 0.25
CA LEU A 242 -16.13 -0.78 0.51
C LEU A 242 -14.71 -0.55 -0.01
N ALA A 243 -14.54 0.47 -0.84
CA ALA A 243 -13.24 0.94 -1.29
C ALA A 243 -12.79 2.09 -0.40
N CYS A 244 -11.52 2.09 -0.04
CA CYS A 244 -10.91 3.07 0.85
C CYS A 244 -9.61 3.63 0.24
N CYS A 245 -9.40 4.94 0.39
CA CYS A 245 -8.18 5.62 -0.04
C CYS A 245 -7.87 6.80 0.88
N THR A 246 -6.68 7.36 0.75
CA THR A 246 -6.23 8.49 1.56
C THR A 246 -6.13 9.74 0.69
N VAL A 247 -6.77 10.84 1.09
CA VAL A 247 -6.76 12.08 0.29
C VAL A 247 -6.39 13.29 1.15
N GLN A 248 -5.26 13.90 0.82
CA GLN A 248 -4.85 15.22 1.30
C GLN A 248 -4.64 16.17 0.11
N ARG A 249 -4.46 17.47 0.41
CA ARG A 249 -4.19 18.49 -0.61
C ARG A 249 -2.92 18.19 -1.41
N TRP A 250 -1.82 17.82 -0.72
CA TRP A 250 -0.52 17.59 -1.35
C TRP A 250 -0.32 16.13 -1.77
N LEU A 251 -0.87 15.17 -1.01
CA LEU A 251 -0.72 13.74 -1.29
C LEU A 251 -2.10 13.08 -1.36
N THR A 252 -2.41 12.47 -2.50
CA THR A 252 -3.65 11.71 -2.69
C THR A 252 -3.35 10.33 -3.24
N THR A 253 -4.04 9.33 -2.69
CA THR A 253 -4.09 7.96 -3.20
C THR A 253 -5.48 7.64 -3.76
N ALA A 254 -6.29 8.66 -4.09
CA ALA A 254 -7.62 8.49 -4.66
C ALA A 254 -7.56 7.71 -6.00
N PRO A 255 -8.55 6.87 -6.29
CA PRO A 255 -8.64 6.24 -7.60
C PRO A 255 -8.76 7.33 -8.68
N GLY A 256 -8.06 7.16 -9.80
CA GLY A 256 -8.00 8.14 -10.89
C GLY A 256 -6.91 9.22 -10.75
N ALA A 257 -6.28 9.34 -9.57
CA ALA A 257 -5.02 10.08 -9.42
C ALA A 257 -3.82 9.22 -9.85
N PRO A 258 -2.63 9.81 -10.08
CA PRO A 258 -1.41 9.03 -10.31
C PRO A 258 -1.16 8.00 -9.19
N THR A 259 -0.91 6.74 -9.57
CA THR A 259 -0.76 5.64 -8.62
C THR A 259 0.49 5.83 -7.74
N THR A 260 0.29 5.70 -6.42
CA THR A 260 1.35 5.60 -5.42
C THR A 260 1.57 4.13 -5.02
N HIS A 261 2.67 3.80 -4.34
CA HIS A 261 2.93 2.45 -3.84
C HIS A 261 1.87 1.92 -2.84
N TRP A 262 1.10 2.81 -2.20
CA TRP A 262 -0.02 2.42 -1.34
C TRP A 262 -1.26 1.92 -2.08
N TYR A 263 -1.39 2.21 -3.39
CA TYR A 263 -2.59 1.94 -4.18
C TYR A 263 -3.89 2.37 -3.46
N GLN A 264 -4.98 1.63 -3.64
CA GLN A 264 -6.20 1.74 -2.86
C GLN A 264 -6.50 0.41 -2.15
N LEU A 265 -7.29 0.47 -1.07
CA LEU A 265 -7.74 -0.72 -0.35
C LEU A 265 -9.20 -1.02 -0.72
N ARG A 266 -9.54 -2.29 -0.96
CA ARG A 266 -10.91 -2.75 -1.17
C ARG A 266 -11.24 -3.88 -0.22
N CYS A 267 -12.21 -3.64 0.66
CA CYS A 267 -12.77 -4.64 1.56
C CYS A 267 -13.95 -5.32 0.87
N VAL A 268 -13.77 -6.56 0.43
CA VAL A 268 -14.81 -7.32 -0.29
C VAL A 268 -15.67 -8.09 0.71
N LEU A 269 -16.99 -7.99 0.58
CA LEU A 269 -17.94 -8.75 1.39
C LEU A 269 -18.29 -10.08 0.71
N SER A 270 -18.35 -11.17 1.49
CA SER A 270 -18.69 -12.50 0.97
C SER A 270 -20.15 -12.62 0.50
N GLN A 271 -21.03 -11.74 1.00
CA GLN A 271 -22.41 -11.60 0.57
C GLN A 271 -22.62 -10.19 0.02
N PRO A 272 -22.63 -9.99 -1.31
CA PRO A 272 -22.89 -8.69 -1.91
C PRO A 272 -24.33 -8.21 -1.64
N LEU A 273 -24.54 -6.90 -1.67
CA LEU A 273 -25.84 -6.27 -1.43
C LEU A 273 -26.43 -5.75 -2.74
N TYR A 274 -27.72 -5.93 -2.97
CA TYR A 274 -28.41 -5.32 -4.11
C TYR A 274 -29.00 -3.97 -3.73
N VAL A 275 -28.71 -2.96 -4.54
CA VAL A 275 -29.21 -1.59 -4.35
C VAL A 275 -29.85 -1.04 -5.61
N MET A 276 -30.81 -0.14 -5.44
CA MET A 276 -31.43 0.68 -6.49
C MET A 276 -30.85 2.09 -6.47
N ALA A 277 -30.93 2.80 -7.60
CA ALA A 277 -30.57 4.22 -7.66
C ALA A 277 -31.41 5.04 -6.66
N GLY A 278 -30.75 5.92 -5.91
CA GLY A 278 -31.35 6.71 -4.83
C GLY A 278 -31.52 5.98 -3.50
N GLN A 279 -31.21 4.68 -3.41
CA GLN A 279 -31.36 3.92 -2.17
C GLN A 279 -30.24 4.25 -1.17
N GLU A 280 -30.59 4.34 0.10
CA GLU A 280 -29.66 4.59 1.19
C GLU A 280 -28.91 3.30 1.57
N ILE A 281 -27.58 3.40 1.65
CA ILE A 281 -26.68 2.38 2.18
C ILE A 281 -26.12 2.91 3.49
N THR A 282 -26.36 2.21 4.59
CA THR A 282 -25.84 2.55 5.92
C THR A 282 -24.87 1.48 6.38
N GLY A 283 -23.98 1.80 7.31
CA GLY A 283 -23.04 0.79 7.80
C GLY A 283 -22.11 1.31 8.87
N ARG A 284 -21.08 0.51 9.15
CA ARG A 284 -20.03 0.81 10.11
C ARG A 284 -18.72 0.20 9.62
N LEU A 285 -17.66 1.00 9.58
CA LEU A 285 -16.28 0.53 9.43
C LEU A 285 -15.62 0.67 10.79
N HIS A 286 -15.39 -0.46 11.45
CA HIS A 286 -14.84 -0.50 12.80
C HIS A 286 -13.48 -1.18 12.78
N MET A 287 -12.43 -0.45 13.13
CA MET A 287 -11.04 -0.90 13.08
C MET A 287 -10.48 -1.01 14.49
N ILE A 288 -9.93 -2.17 14.84
CA ILE A 288 -9.38 -2.44 16.17
C ILE A 288 -7.90 -2.82 16.04
N ALA A 289 -7.03 -2.05 16.67
CA ALA A 289 -5.60 -2.29 16.66
C ALA A 289 -5.25 -3.59 17.38
N HIS A 290 -4.22 -4.30 16.90
CA HIS A 290 -3.69 -5.50 17.54
C HIS A 290 -2.16 -5.53 17.54
N ASN A 291 -1.59 -6.49 18.28
CA ASN A 291 -0.16 -6.57 18.59
C ASN A 291 0.74 -6.88 17.38
N ALA A 292 0.17 -7.23 16.23
CA ALA A 292 0.93 -7.45 15.00
C ALA A 292 1.23 -6.15 14.23
N GLN A 293 1.10 -4.98 14.88
CA GLN A 293 1.26 -3.65 14.27
C GLN A 293 0.29 -3.41 13.11
N SER A 294 -0.99 -3.75 13.31
CA SER A 294 -2.04 -3.63 12.29
C SER A 294 -3.42 -3.56 12.95
N TYR A 295 -4.48 -3.59 12.13
CA TYR A 295 -5.88 -3.49 12.50
C TYR A 295 -6.70 -4.68 12.00
N ALA A 296 -7.57 -5.19 12.87
CA ALA A 296 -8.71 -6.00 12.48
C ALA A 296 -9.84 -5.07 12.03
N ILE A 297 -10.38 -5.32 10.83
CA ILE A 297 -11.44 -4.52 10.23
C ILE A 297 -12.75 -5.29 10.32
N ASN A 298 -13.73 -4.73 11.01
CA ASN A 298 -15.12 -5.20 11.00
C ASN A 298 -15.94 -4.24 10.14
N LEU A 299 -16.30 -4.68 8.94
CA LEU A 299 -17.14 -3.94 8.01
C LEU A 299 -18.56 -4.47 8.09
N THR A 300 -19.54 -3.58 8.23
CA THR A 300 -20.97 -3.91 8.02
C THR A 300 -21.58 -2.89 7.08
N LEU A 301 -22.30 -3.37 6.08
CA LEU A 301 -23.13 -2.57 5.18
C LEU A 301 -24.55 -3.12 5.20
N SER A 302 -25.52 -2.22 5.18
CA SER A 302 -26.95 -2.49 5.23
C SER A 302 -27.70 -1.58 4.27
N THR A 303 -28.77 -2.10 3.68
CA THR A 303 -29.66 -1.35 2.80
C THR A 303 -31.03 -1.24 3.45
N LYS A 304 -31.67 -0.08 3.34
CA LYS A 304 -33.05 0.10 3.83
C LYS A 304 -34.06 -0.33 2.77
N MET A 305 -35.26 -0.74 3.18
CA MET A 305 -36.36 -1.02 2.26
C MET A 305 -36.63 0.19 1.35
N TRP A 306 -36.89 -0.09 0.07
CA TRP A 306 -37.05 0.92 -0.98
C TRP A 306 -38.32 0.63 -1.80
N GLY A 307 -39.10 1.66 -2.09
CA GLY A 307 -40.29 1.58 -2.95
C GLY A 307 -41.63 1.92 -2.25
N PRO A 308 -42.72 2.11 -3.03
CA PRO A 308 -44.05 2.40 -2.51
C PRO A 308 -44.58 1.21 -1.69
N GLY A 309 -44.96 1.43 -0.43
CA GLY A 309 -45.50 0.40 0.47
C GLY A 309 -44.48 -0.23 1.42
N ALA A 310 -43.20 0.13 1.34
CA ALA A 310 -42.21 -0.21 2.35
C ALA A 310 -42.41 0.63 3.62
N GLU A 311 -42.38 0.00 4.80
CA GLU A 311 -42.19 0.73 6.06
C GLU A 311 -40.85 1.49 5.97
N GLN A 312 -40.92 2.83 5.93
CA GLN A 312 -39.75 3.70 5.84
C GLN A 312 -38.88 3.51 7.10
N GLY A 313 -37.92 2.59 7.05
CA GLY A 313 -36.99 2.33 8.16
C GLY A 313 -36.51 0.88 8.31
N GLY A 314 -37.19 -0.11 7.72
CA GLY A 314 -36.77 -1.51 7.81
C GLY A 314 -35.47 -1.80 7.04
N THR A 315 -34.55 -2.56 7.63
CA THR A 315 -33.35 -3.04 6.93
C THR A 315 -33.71 -4.22 6.03
N LEU A 316 -33.43 -4.12 4.73
CA LEU A 316 -33.76 -5.15 3.72
C LEU A 316 -32.67 -6.21 3.62
N GLN A 317 -31.41 -5.79 3.54
CA GLN A 317 -30.25 -6.67 3.43
C GLN A 317 -29.13 -6.11 4.30
N THR A 318 -28.40 -7.00 4.99
CA THR A 318 -27.19 -6.67 5.74
C THR A 318 -26.10 -7.67 5.38
N SER A 319 -24.89 -7.16 5.20
CA SER A 319 -23.71 -7.97 4.95
C SER A 319 -22.56 -7.45 5.80
N SER A 320 -21.85 -8.38 6.43
CA SER A 320 -20.74 -8.09 7.33
C SER A 320 -19.54 -8.96 6.97
N GLY A 321 -18.35 -8.38 7.13
CA GLY A 321 -17.08 -9.06 6.88
C GLY A 321 -16.06 -8.66 7.94
N LYS A 322 -15.26 -9.64 8.38
CA LYS A 322 -14.09 -9.42 9.22
C LYS A 322 -12.85 -9.63 8.37
N LEU A 323 -12.01 -8.60 8.29
CA LEU A 323 -10.78 -8.59 7.52
C LEU A 323 -9.58 -8.28 8.42
N ASP A 324 -8.39 -8.67 8.00
CA ASP A 324 -7.13 -8.32 8.67
C ASP A 324 -6.25 -7.47 7.75
N LEU A 325 -5.91 -6.26 8.19
CA LEU A 325 -5.10 -5.33 7.41
C LEU A 325 -3.61 -5.74 7.37
N LYS A 326 -3.18 -6.71 8.20
CA LYS A 326 -1.77 -7.11 8.30
C LYS A 326 -1.26 -7.78 7.04
N GLU A 327 -2.08 -8.64 6.44
CA GLU A 327 -1.72 -9.45 5.28
C GLU A 327 -2.71 -9.23 4.14
N PRO A 328 -2.70 -8.02 3.54
CA PRO A 328 -3.58 -7.73 2.42
C PRO A 328 -3.17 -8.53 1.18
N TYR A 329 -4.15 -8.81 0.33
CA TYR A 329 -3.90 -9.39 -0.99
C TYR A 329 -3.51 -8.29 -1.97
N TYR A 330 -2.21 -8.20 -2.30
CA TYR A 330 -1.71 -7.29 -3.33
C TYR A 330 -2.07 -7.83 -4.73
N ARG A 331 -3.07 -7.22 -5.35
CA ARG A 331 -3.54 -7.61 -6.68
C ARG A 331 -2.84 -6.76 -7.73
N MET A 332 -1.59 -7.12 -8.02
CA MET A 332 -0.86 -6.52 -9.13
C MET A 332 -1.46 -7.03 -10.44
N SER A 333 -1.91 -6.14 -11.32
CA SER A 333 -2.31 -6.49 -12.68
C SER A 333 -1.07 -6.98 -13.45
N GLN A 334 -0.67 -8.23 -13.26
CA GLN A 334 0.23 -8.88 -14.19
C GLN A 334 -0.56 -9.10 -15.49
N PRO A 335 0.00 -8.82 -16.68
CA PRO A 335 -0.50 -9.48 -17.88
C PRO A 335 -0.39 -10.98 -17.60
N GLN A 336 -1.50 -11.71 -17.67
CA GLN A 336 -1.52 -13.16 -17.48
C GLN A 336 -0.44 -13.77 -18.38
N ALA A 337 0.60 -14.35 -17.77
CA ALA A 337 1.47 -15.26 -18.49
C ALA A 337 0.59 -16.43 -18.91
N TYR A 338 0.41 -16.62 -20.22
CA TYR A 338 -0.31 -17.75 -20.78
C TYR A 338 0.13 -19.03 -20.07
N THR A 339 -0.82 -19.69 -19.40
CA THR A 339 -0.67 -21.09 -19.02
C THR A 339 -0.57 -21.87 -20.32
N VAL A 340 0.64 -22.34 -20.65
CA VAL A 340 0.81 -23.36 -21.68
C VAL A 340 0.01 -24.58 -21.21
N SER A 341 -1.09 -24.87 -21.90
CA SER A 341 -1.90 -26.05 -21.67
C SER A 341 -1.01 -27.30 -21.73
N GLN A 342 -1.21 -28.22 -20.79
CA GLN A 342 -0.48 -29.49 -20.67
C GLN A 342 -0.50 -30.39 -21.93
N GLU A 343 -1.25 -30.03 -22.98
CA GLU A 343 -1.22 -30.72 -24.27
C GLU A 343 0.04 -30.46 -25.10
N GLN A 344 0.78 -29.35 -24.89
CA GLN A 344 2.00 -29.08 -25.66
C GLN A 344 3.26 -29.79 -25.13
N GLN A 345 3.23 -30.32 -23.90
CA GLN A 345 4.37 -31.05 -23.34
C GLN A 345 4.42 -32.51 -23.80
N ASN A 346 3.31 -33.07 -24.31
CA ASN A 346 3.22 -34.45 -24.80
C ASN A 346 3.56 -34.63 -26.29
N GLN A 347 3.86 -33.55 -27.03
CA GLN A 347 4.31 -33.66 -28.43
C GLN A 347 5.85 -33.68 -28.60
N LEU A 348 6.61 -33.44 -27.52
CA LEU A 348 8.09 -33.44 -27.56
C LEU A 348 8.73 -34.78 -27.15
N LEU A 349 7.93 -35.84 -26.97
CA LEU A 349 8.40 -37.19 -26.66
C LEU A 349 7.81 -38.20 -27.64
N GLN A 350 8.21 -38.12 -28.91
CA GLN A 350 8.14 -39.26 -29.84
C GLN A 350 9.51 -39.41 -30.54
N PRO A 351 10.16 -40.58 -30.46
CA PRO A 351 11.35 -40.83 -31.26
C PRO A 351 10.92 -41.06 -32.71
N GLN A 352 11.16 -40.08 -33.58
CA GLN A 352 11.02 -40.29 -35.03
C GLN A 352 12.17 -41.19 -35.49
N GLY A 353 11.87 -42.47 -35.71
CA GLY A 353 12.73 -43.36 -36.50
C GLY A 353 12.74 -42.89 -37.94
N VAL A 354 13.90 -42.44 -38.42
CA VAL A 354 14.12 -42.06 -39.81
C VAL A 354 15.05 -43.09 -40.46
N SER A 355 14.50 -43.75 -41.47
CA SER A 355 15.16 -44.62 -42.43
C SER A 355 16.18 -43.83 -43.28
N ILE A 356 17.38 -44.40 -43.43
CA ILE A 356 18.50 -43.90 -44.24
C ILE A 356 18.23 -44.11 -45.74
N PRO A 357 18.57 -43.14 -46.60
CA PRO A 357 19.05 -43.44 -47.95
C PRO A 357 20.52 -43.03 -48.13
N VAL A 358 21.25 -43.97 -48.74
CA VAL A 358 22.65 -43.91 -49.16
C VAL A 358 22.77 -43.04 -50.42
N HIS A 359 23.73 -42.11 -50.47
CA HIS A 359 24.61 -41.88 -51.63
C HIS A 359 25.70 -40.82 -51.37
N ASP A 360 26.90 -41.33 -51.10
CA ASP A 360 28.21 -40.94 -51.65
C ASP A 360 28.14 -40.85 -53.20
N ILE A 361 28.87 -40.06 -54.03
CA ILE A 361 30.18 -39.36 -54.02
C ILE A 361 30.19 -38.40 -55.23
N GLU A 362 30.87 -37.26 -55.14
CA GLU A 362 31.76 -36.61 -56.13
C GLU A 362 32.08 -35.19 -55.60
N GLU A 363 33.23 -34.54 -55.70
CA GLU A 363 34.68 -34.82 -55.79
C GLU A 363 35.32 -33.39 -55.74
N SER A 364 36.64 -33.27 -55.54
CA SER A 364 37.52 -32.07 -55.55
C SER A 364 37.70 -31.33 -54.20
N GLU A 365 38.80 -31.57 -53.44
CA GLU A 365 40.18 -31.02 -53.61
C GLU A 365 40.26 -29.52 -53.19
N LEU A 366 41.17 -28.98 -52.36
CA LEU A 366 42.48 -29.33 -51.81
C LEU A 366 42.80 -28.42 -50.58
N LEU A 367 43.58 -28.98 -49.64
CA LEU A 367 44.76 -28.45 -48.91
C LEU A 367 44.75 -27.13 -48.10
N GLU A 368 45.24 -27.32 -46.87
CA GLU A 368 46.35 -26.61 -46.19
C GLU A 368 46.11 -25.41 -45.24
N GLN A 369 46.96 -25.45 -44.22
CA GLN A 369 46.96 -24.79 -42.92
C GLN A 369 47.88 -23.53 -42.92
N PRO A 370 48.03 -22.78 -41.79
CA PRO A 370 48.22 -21.32 -41.71
C PRO A 370 49.71 -20.89 -41.69
N PRO A 371 50.10 -19.59 -41.57
CA PRO A 371 50.26 -18.96 -40.24
C PRO A 371 50.16 -17.41 -40.14
N GLN A 372 50.21 -16.94 -38.89
CA GLN A 372 50.70 -15.65 -38.32
C GLN A 372 51.31 -14.60 -39.26
N ASN A 373 51.06 -13.29 -39.05
CA ASN A 373 51.88 -12.40 -38.18
C ASN A 373 51.49 -10.90 -38.25
N SER A 374 51.65 -10.24 -37.09
CA SER A 374 52.17 -8.87 -36.83
C SER A 374 51.66 -7.58 -37.51
N GLY A 375 51.46 -6.56 -36.66
CA GLY A 375 51.85 -5.16 -36.93
C GLY A 375 50.67 -4.20 -37.17
N SER A 376 50.20 -3.46 -36.16
CA SER A 376 50.69 -2.11 -35.77
C SER A 376 50.42 -1.00 -36.78
N HIS A 377 49.61 -0.02 -36.37
CA HIS A 377 49.89 1.44 -36.31
C HIS A 377 48.82 2.38 -36.88
N PHE A 378 48.45 3.36 -36.02
CA PHE A 378 47.93 4.73 -36.26
C PHE A 378 46.64 4.85 -37.10
N SER A 379 45.59 5.56 -36.68
CA SER A 379 45.51 6.84 -35.95
C SER A 379 44.26 6.92 -35.07
#